data_AF-A0A7M7LUB9-F1
#
_entry.id   AF-A0A7M7LUB9-F1
#
_cell.length_a   1.000
_cell.length_b   1.000
_cell.length_c   1.000
_cell.angle_alpha   90.00
_cell.angle_beta   90.00
_cell.angle_gamma   90.00
#
_symmetry.space_group_name_H-M   'P 1'
#
loop_
_entity.id
_entity.type
_entity.pdbx_description
1 polymer ?
#
loop_
_entity_poly.entity_id
_entity_poly.type
_entity_poly.pdbx_seq_one_letter_code
_entity_poly.pdbx_strand_id
1 'polypeptide(L)'
;MIAAVYFTHEETCPPEKMVVLVRECEAKDTKLIMGCDANAHYTCWGSTDCNSRGESLLEFLAATNIDFLNTNSRPTFRNAVRKEVIDITLASRNVWSEVMDWRVSEEVSMSDHQHIVFRLGEQSTLDQLIRNFRKTNWVGYREELKAKVSFFPVTYGAAEDIDHYSRILRDIIISSYENNCVFRLKRPSKGAPW
;
A
#
# COMPACT_ATOMS: atom_id res chain seq x y z
N MET A 1 -18.12 -4.92 2.37
CA MET A 1 -18.46 -3.97 3.43
C MET A 1 -17.58 -2.73 3.28
N ILE A 2 -18.16 -1.55 3.39
CA ILE A 2 -17.43 -0.27 3.42
C ILE A 2 -17.62 0.33 4.80
N ALA A 3 -16.53 0.76 5.44
CA ALA A 3 -16.55 1.39 6.75
C ALA A 3 -15.76 2.70 6.74
N ALA A 4 -16.07 3.57 7.71
CA ALA A 4 -15.30 4.75 8.01
C ALA A 4 -15.06 4.80 9.52
N VAL A 5 -13.84 5.09 9.95
CA VAL A 5 -13.46 5.07 11.36
C VAL A 5 -12.61 6.30 11.68
N TYR A 6 -12.95 6.99 12.77
CA TYR A 6 -12.15 8.09 13.30
C TYR A 6 -11.45 7.61 14.57
N PHE A 7 -10.12 7.76 14.62
CA PHE A 7 -9.32 7.32 15.75
C PHE A 7 -9.07 8.53 16.64
N THR A 8 -9.84 8.62 17.71
CA THR A 8 -9.68 9.70 18.68
C THR A 8 -8.28 9.63 19.31
N HIS A 9 -7.76 10.78 19.72
CA HIS A 9 -6.43 10.87 20.35
C HIS A 9 -6.39 10.22 21.73
N GLU A 10 -7.54 10.11 22.40
CA GLU A 10 -7.69 9.58 23.75
C GLU A 10 -7.86 8.06 23.79
N GLU A 11 -8.31 7.44 22.70
CA GLU A 11 -8.51 6.00 22.61
C GLU A 11 -7.25 5.26 22.18
N THR A 12 -7.22 3.95 22.46
CA THR A 12 -6.19 3.03 21.97
C THR A 12 -6.20 2.97 20.44
N CYS A 13 -5.02 2.78 19.85
CA CYS A 13 -4.86 2.61 18.40
C CYS A 13 -4.41 1.17 18.10
N PRO A 14 -5.16 0.40 17.30
CA PRO A 14 -6.47 0.71 16.72
C PRO A 14 -7.60 0.72 17.77
N PRO A 15 -8.73 1.41 17.50
CA PRO A 15 -9.90 1.39 18.38
C PRO A 15 -10.50 -0.02 18.52
N GLU A 16 -11.00 -0.38 19.70
CA GLU A 16 -11.56 -1.72 19.96
C GLU A 16 -12.70 -2.09 19.00
N LYS A 17 -13.55 -1.13 18.64
CA LYS A 17 -14.62 -1.31 17.65
C LYS A 17 -14.10 -1.73 16.28
N MET A 18 -12.95 -1.20 15.86
CA MET A 18 -12.29 -1.60 14.62
C MET A 18 -11.80 -3.04 14.71
N VAL A 19 -11.19 -3.42 15.84
CA VAL A 19 -10.72 -4.80 16.07
C VAL A 19 -11.87 -5.81 15.98
N VAL A 20 -13.01 -5.50 16.62
CA VAL A 20 -14.21 -6.35 16.56
C VAL A 20 -14.72 -6.44 15.12
N LEU A 21 -14.82 -5.32 14.41
CA LEU A 21 -15.29 -5.29 13.02
C LEU A 21 -14.41 -6.14 12.10
N VAL A 22 -13.09 -6.02 12.20
CA VAL A 22 -12.15 -6.81 11.39
C VAL A 22 -12.34 -8.31 11.67
N ARG A 23 -12.43 -8.71 12.94
CA ARG A 23 -12.66 -10.12 13.32
C ARG A 23 -13.99 -10.66 12.81
N GLU A 24 -15.06 -9.87 12.87
CA GLU A 24 -16.36 -10.28 12.33
C GLU A 24 -16.33 -10.43 10.81
N CYS A 25 -15.64 -9.54 10.10
CA CYS A 25 -15.47 -9.64 8.66
C CYS A 25 -14.65 -10.88 8.29
N GLU A 26 -13.55 -11.16 8.99
CA GLU A 26 -12.74 -12.36 8.78
C GLU A 26 -13.54 -13.65 9.04
N ALA A 27 -14.29 -13.70 10.15
CA ALA A 27 -15.11 -14.87 10.49
C ALA A 27 -16.22 -15.16 9.46
N LYS A 28 -16.72 -14.13 8.77
CA LYS A 28 -17.79 -14.23 7.76
C LYS A 28 -17.25 -14.21 6.32
N ASP A 29 -15.92 -14.27 6.12
CA ASP A 29 -15.26 -14.10 4.82
C ASP A 29 -15.79 -12.89 4.02
N THR A 30 -16.05 -11.78 4.73
CA THR A 30 -16.62 -10.57 4.14
C THR A 30 -15.50 -9.62 3.74
N LYS A 31 -15.43 -9.31 2.44
CA LYS A 31 -14.57 -8.25 1.90
C LYS A 31 -14.78 -6.92 2.63
N LEU A 32 -13.72 -6.32 3.16
CA LEU A 32 -13.75 -5.05 3.86
C LEU A 32 -12.88 -4.00 3.16
N ILE A 33 -13.40 -2.78 3.06
CA ILE A 33 -12.63 -1.57 2.78
C ILE A 33 -13.02 -0.51 3.81
N MET A 34 -12.04 0.22 4.32
CA MET A 34 -12.22 1.15 5.42
C MET A 34 -11.40 2.41 5.20
N GLY A 35 -12.04 3.58 5.27
CA GLY A 35 -11.34 4.86 5.39
C GLY A 35 -11.13 5.20 6.87
N CYS A 36 -9.91 5.55 7.26
CA CYS A 36 -9.58 5.90 8.63
C CYS A 36 -8.93 7.27 8.69
N ASP A 37 -9.42 8.16 9.54
CA ASP A 37 -8.57 9.22 10.09
C ASP A 37 -7.92 8.64 11.34
N ALA A 38 -6.68 8.17 11.18
CA ALA A 38 -6.02 7.33 12.16
C ALA A 38 -5.30 8.13 13.25
N ASN A 39 -4.97 9.41 12.98
CA ASN A 39 -4.06 10.21 13.80
C ASN A 39 -2.78 9.42 14.18
N ALA A 40 -2.33 8.55 13.27
CA ALA A 40 -1.26 7.59 13.45
C ALA A 40 -0.23 7.79 12.35
N HIS A 41 1.03 7.75 12.72
CA HIS A 41 2.14 8.11 11.85
C HIS A 41 3.01 6.89 11.61
N TYR A 42 3.20 6.54 10.35
CA TYR A 42 4.18 5.55 9.99
C TYR A 42 4.65 5.74 8.56
N THR A 43 5.96 5.62 8.35
CA THR A 43 6.59 5.89 7.05
C THR A 43 6.12 4.93 5.96
N CYS A 44 5.67 3.71 6.30
CA CYS A 44 5.16 2.74 5.32
C CYS A 44 3.91 3.20 4.56
N TRP A 45 3.03 3.98 5.17
CA TRP A 45 1.86 4.57 4.49
C TRP A 45 2.07 6.03 4.09
N GLY A 46 3.31 6.52 4.18
CA GLY A 46 3.71 7.82 3.63
C GLY A 46 3.79 8.97 4.63
N SER A 47 3.68 8.73 5.94
CA SER A 47 3.94 9.75 6.95
C SER A 47 5.42 10.18 6.97
N THR A 48 5.70 11.37 7.48
CA THR A 48 7.05 11.93 7.55
C THR A 48 7.90 11.32 8.66
N ASP A 49 7.26 10.78 9.69
CA ASP A 49 7.86 10.13 10.85
C ASP A 49 7.02 8.90 11.28
N CYS A 50 7.44 8.26 12.38
CA CYS A 50 6.71 7.18 13.04
C CYS A 50 6.32 7.63 14.46
N ASN A 51 5.14 7.22 14.92
CA ASN A 51 4.72 7.38 16.31
C ASN A 51 4.19 6.05 16.89
N SER A 52 4.05 6.00 18.21
CA SER A 52 3.58 4.79 18.92
C SER A 52 2.20 4.31 18.46
N ARG A 53 1.33 5.23 18.02
CA ARG A 53 0.02 4.88 17.46
C ARG A 53 0.16 4.17 16.11
N GLY A 54 1.08 4.64 15.27
CA GLY A 54 1.39 4.03 13.98
C GLY A 54 2.07 2.69 14.13
N GLU A 55 3.00 2.54 15.07
CA GLU A 55 3.61 1.25 15.42
C GLU A 55 2.54 0.22 15.83
N SER A 56 1.69 0.57 16.79
CA SER A 56 0.61 -0.30 17.27
C SER A 56 -0.40 -0.66 16.16
N LEU A 57 -0.75 0.32 15.31
CA LEU A 57 -1.62 0.06 14.15
C LEU A 57 -0.95 -0.89 13.15
N LEU A 58 0.32 -0.68 12.85
CA LEU A 58 1.05 -1.53 11.91
C LEU A 58 1.18 -2.97 12.43
N GLU A 59 1.48 -3.16 13.72
CA GLU A 59 1.52 -4.48 14.35
C GLU A 59 0.17 -5.19 14.24
N PHE A 60 -0.93 -4.48 14.49
CA PHE A 60 -2.27 -5.02 14.32
C PHE A 60 -2.54 -5.43 12.85
N LEU A 61 -2.23 -4.57 11.89
CA LEU A 61 -2.43 -4.86 10.48
C LEU A 61 -1.60 -6.07 10.03
N ALA A 62 -0.33 -6.15 10.45
CA ALA A 62 0.56 -7.27 10.16
C ALA A 62 0.06 -8.62 10.70
N ALA A 63 -0.73 -8.60 11.78
CA ALA A 63 -1.33 -9.78 12.39
C ALA A 63 -2.70 -10.17 11.82
N THR A 64 -3.26 -9.41 10.87
CA THR A 64 -4.59 -9.62 10.29
C THR A 64 -4.53 -9.77 8.76
N ASN A 65 -5.67 -10.05 8.13
CA ASN A 65 -5.79 -10.08 6.67
C ASN A 65 -6.11 -8.70 6.06
N ILE A 66 -5.74 -7.61 6.75
CA ILE A 66 -5.98 -6.22 6.34
C ILE A 66 -4.64 -5.55 6.01
N ASP A 67 -4.56 -4.89 4.86
CA ASP A 67 -3.42 -4.06 4.46
C ASP A 67 -3.87 -2.62 4.18
N PHE A 68 -2.92 -1.68 4.21
CA PHE A 68 -3.16 -0.28 3.82
C PHE A 68 -2.96 -0.08 2.32
N LEU A 69 -3.85 0.68 1.69
CA LEU A 69 -3.84 0.99 0.25
C LEU A 69 -3.10 2.27 -0.10
N ASN A 70 -2.69 3.05 0.91
CA ASN A 70 -2.01 4.32 0.69
C ASN A 70 -0.78 4.11 -0.18
N THR A 71 -0.71 4.90 -1.25
CA THR A 71 0.45 4.94 -2.15
C THR A 71 1.06 6.33 -2.17
N ASN A 72 2.38 6.39 -2.32
CA ASN A 72 3.15 7.63 -2.27
C ASN A 72 3.09 8.31 -0.89
N SER A 73 3.73 9.47 -0.79
CA SER A 73 3.84 10.28 0.44
C SER A 73 3.13 11.62 0.30
N ARG A 74 2.07 11.69 -0.50
CA ARG A 74 1.30 12.93 -0.67
C ARG A 74 0.48 13.17 0.62
N PRO A 75 0.63 14.33 1.28
CA PRO A 75 -0.06 14.61 2.54
C PRO A 75 -1.57 14.54 2.39
N THR A 76 -2.23 13.81 3.30
CA THR A 76 -3.69 13.77 3.41
C THR A 76 -4.19 14.86 4.34
N PHE A 77 -3.34 15.37 5.23
CA PHE A 77 -3.59 16.51 6.08
C PHE A 77 -2.58 17.62 5.76
N ARG A 78 -3.07 18.85 5.63
CA ARG A 78 -2.27 20.04 5.36
C ARG A 78 -2.95 21.27 5.96
N ASN A 79 -2.29 21.89 6.92
CA ASN A 79 -2.61 23.23 7.38
C ASN A 79 -1.42 24.18 7.14
N ALA A 80 -1.48 25.40 7.69
CA ALA A 80 -0.45 26.42 7.50
C ALA A 80 0.93 26.01 8.04
N VAL A 81 0.99 25.07 9.00
CA VAL A 81 2.19 24.72 9.77
C VAL A 81 2.63 23.28 9.54
N ARG A 82 1.71 22.37 9.22
CA ARG A 82 1.92 20.93 9.22
C ARG A 82 1.36 20.28 7.96
N LYS A 83 2.08 19.29 7.46
CA LYS A 83 1.68 18.42 6.35
C LYS A 83 1.99 16.99 6.74
N GLU A 84 1.00 16.12 6.68
CA GLU A 84 1.17 14.74 7.13
C GLU A 84 0.24 13.77 6.41
N VAL A 85 0.58 12.49 6.44
CA VAL A 85 -0.33 11.40 6.06
C VAL A 85 -0.87 10.75 7.32
N ILE A 86 -2.12 11.10 7.66
CA ILE A 86 -2.83 10.55 8.83
C ILE A 86 -4.17 9.91 8.46
N ASP A 87 -4.63 10.12 7.22
CA ASP A 87 -5.79 9.44 6.66
C ASP A 87 -5.33 8.20 5.90
N ILE A 88 -5.78 7.03 6.34
CA ILE A 88 -5.34 5.72 5.86
C ILE A 88 -6.55 4.99 5.27
N THR A 89 -6.39 4.45 4.07
CA THR A 89 -7.35 3.51 3.50
C THR A 89 -6.88 2.09 3.78
N LEU A 90 -7.69 1.29 4.45
CA LEU A 90 -7.42 -0.10 4.78
C LEU A 90 -8.34 -1.02 3.99
N ALA A 91 -7.87 -2.19 3.58
CA ALA A 91 -8.68 -3.17 2.90
C ALA A 91 -8.25 -4.59 3.19
N SER A 92 -9.19 -5.53 3.11
CA SER A 92 -8.87 -6.96 3.08
C SER A 92 -8.00 -7.28 1.87
N ARG A 93 -7.05 -8.21 2.03
CA ARG A 93 -6.11 -8.57 0.94
C ARG A 93 -6.79 -9.01 -0.36
N ASN A 94 -7.96 -9.64 -0.26
CA ASN A 94 -8.76 -10.06 -1.41
C ASN A 94 -9.46 -8.90 -2.16
N VAL A 95 -9.50 -7.70 -1.57
CA VAL A 95 -10.05 -6.47 -2.18
C VAL A 95 -8.97 -5.69 -2.92
N TRP A 96 -7.69 -5.93 -2.63
CA TRP A 96 -6.58 -5.18 -3.22
C TRP A 96 -6.64 -5.06 -4.75
N SER A 97 -6.97 -6.16 -5.44
CA SER A 97 -7.06 -6.20 -6.90
C SER A 97 -8.25 -5.43 -7.50
N GLU A 98 -9.22 -5.05 -6.67
CA GLU A 98 -10.45 -4.35 -7.08
C GLU A 98 -10.33 -2.83 -6.89
N VAL A 99 -9.32 -2.36 -6.16
CA VAL A 99 -9.07 -0.94 -5.94
C VAL A 99 -8.13 -0.40 -7.02
N MET A 100 -8.59 0.62 -7.73
CA MET A 100 -7.86 1.26 -8.82
C MET A 100 -7.71 2.77 -8.59
N ASP A 101 -6.64 3.34 -9.12
CA ASP A 101 -6.34 4.79 -9.12
C ASP A 101 -6.44 5.46 -7.75
N TRP A 102 -6.01 4.76 -6.69
CA TRP A 102 -5.90 5.36 -5.37
C TRP A 102 -4.96 6.56 -5.42
N ARG A 103 -5.45 7.71 -4.99
CA ARG A 103 -4.69 8.96 -4.93
C ARG A 103 -5.30 9.94 -3.94
N VAL A 104 -4.46 10.85 -3.45
CA VAL A 104 -4.92 12.07 -2.81
C VAL A 104 -5.25 13.10 -3.89
N SER A 105 -6.46 13.63 -3.87
CA SER A 105 -6.98 14.61 -4.84
C SER A 105 -6.19 15.92 -4.79
N GLU A 106 -6.20 16.64 -5.91
CA GLU A 106 -5.69 18.02 -6.01
C GLU A 106 -6.79 19.06 -5.84
N GLU A 107 -8.04 18.62 -5.84
CA GLU A 107 -9.20 19.48 -5.66
C GLU A 107 -9.21 20.07 -4.25
N VAL A 108 -9.57 21.35 -4.17
CA VAL A 108 -9.66 22.07 -2.90
C VAL A 108 -10.79 21.47 -2.07
N SER A 109 -10.44 20.87 -0.93
CA SER A 109 -11.40 20.27 0.01
C SER A 109 -12.10 21.28 0.91
N MET A 110 -11.63 22.53 0.96
CA MET A 110 -12.02 23.54 1.94
C MET A 110 -11.81 23.10 3.41
N SER A 111 -10.95 22.10 3.63
CA SER A 111 -10.53 21.56 4.92
C SER A 111 -9.01 21.45 4.93
N ASP A 112 -8.43 21.33 6.11
CA ASP A 112 -7.06 20.87 6.29
C ASP A 112 -6.87 19.41 5.82
N HIS A 113 -7.91 18.57 5.82
CA HIS A 113 -7.87 17.25 5.20
C HIS A 113 -8.06 17.33 3.68
N GLN A 114 -7.40 16.43 2.96
CA GLN A 114 -7.45 16.28 1.51
C GLN A 114 -8.30 15.05 1.16
N HIS A 115 -9.03 15.12 0.05
CA HIS A 115 -9.83 13.98 -0.39
C HIS A 115 -8.95 12.85 -0.87
N ILE A 116 -9.19 11.63 -0.38
CA ILE A 116 -8.68 10.40 -0.97
C ILE A 116 -9.73 9.89 -1.95
N VAL A 117 -9.29 9.58 -3.17
CA VAL A 117 -10.16 9.10 -4.25
C VAL A 117 -9.57 7.83 -4.82
N PHE A 118 -10.42 6.82 -5.00
CA PHE A 118 -10.11 5.57 -5.68
C PHE A 118 -11.38 5.06 -6.37
N ARG A 119 -11.22 4.09 -7.27
CA ARG A 119 -12.33 3.41 -7.94
C ARG A 119 -12.42 1.98 -7.45
N LEU A 120 -13.64 1.53 -7.20
CA LEU A 120 -13.96 0.13 -6.94
C LEU A 120 -14.55 -0.47 -8.21
N GLY A 121 -13.98 -1.55 -8.69
CA GLY A 121 -14.55 -2.29 -9.81
C GLY A 121 -13.75 -3.53 -10.14
N GLU A 122 -14.40 -4.48 -10.82
CA GLU A 122 -13.65 -5.47 -11.55
C GLU A 122 -12.75 -4.75 -12.54
N GLN A 123 -11.48 -5.09 -12.46
CA GLN A 123 -10.46 -4.71 -13.39
C GLN A 123 -11.01 -4.98 -14.80
N SER A 124 -11.49 -3.93 -15.49
CA SER A 124 -12.14 -4.09 -16.79
C SER A 124 -11.15 -4.81 -17.71
N THR A 125 -11.62 -5.81 -18.45
CA THR A 125 -10.81 -6.59 -19.40
C THR A 125 -10.31 -5.74 -20.60
N LEU A 126 -10.51 -4.43 -20.56
CA LEU A 126 -10.04 -3.49 -21.55
C LEU A 126 -8.71 -2.91 -21.05
N ASP A 127 -7.64 -3.50 -21.56
CA ASP A 127 -6.25 -3.03 -21.54
C ASP A 127 -5.51 -3.03 -20.19
N GLN A 128 -5.64 -4.11 -19.41
CA GLN A 128 -4.62 -4.42 -18.41
C GLN A 128 -3.31 -4.84 -19.09
N LEU A 129 -2.37 -3.91 -19.16
CA LEU A 129 -0.96 -4.23 -19.28
C LEU A 129 -0.53 -4.99 -18.02
N ILE A 130 -0.42 -6.31 -18.13
CA ILE A 130 0.04 -7.18 -17.05
C ILE A 130 1.51 -7.56 -17.25
N ARG A 131 2.23 -7.66 -16.13
CA ARG A 131 3.55 -8.32 -16.07
C ARG A 131 3.34 -9.79 -15.78
N ASN A 132 3.60 -10.66 -16.75
CA ASN A 132 3.43 -12.10 -16.59
C ASN A 132 4.73 -12.73 -16.09
N PHE A 133 4.75 -13.15 -14.82
CA PHE A 133 5.92 -13.77 -14.18
C PHE A 133 6.47 -14.99 -14.92
N ARG A 134 5.61 -15.76 -15.61
CA ARG A 134 6.04 -16.95 -16.38
C ARG A 134 6.78 -16.57 -17.65
N LYS A 135 6.61 -15.34 -18.13
CA LYS A 135 7.22 -14.80 -19.35
C LYS A 135 8.31 -13.76 -19.06
N THR A 136 8.69 -13.58 -17.81
CA THR A 136 9.84 -12.78 -17.41
C THR A 136 11.11 -13.38 -17.99
N ASN A 137 12.00 -12.53 -18.52
CA ASN A 137 13.35 -12.94 -18.88
C ASN A 137 14.16 -13.19 -17.59
N TRP A 138 14.05 -14.38 -17.02
CA TRP A 138 14.72 -14.73 -15.77
C TRP A 138 16.24 -14.73 -15.88
N VAL A 139 16.80 -14.96 -17.07
CA VAL A 139 18.25 -14.89 -17.30
C VAL A 139 18.71 -13.43 -17.20
N GLY A 140 18.08 -12.53 -17.96
CA GLY A 140 18.38 -11.10 -17.89
C GLY A 140 18.13 -10.50 -16.51
N TYR A 141 17.04 -10.90 -15.84
CA TYR A 141 16.76 -10.49 -14.45
C TYR A 141 17.91 -10.87 -13.52
N ARG A 142 18.42 -12.11 -13.60
CA ARG A 142 19.51 -12.58 -12.75
C ARG A 142 20.81 -11.83 -13.04
N GLU A 143 21.12 -11.60 -14.31
CA GLU A 143 22.33 -10.86 -14.71
C GLU A 143 22.28 -9.41 -14.24
N GLU A 144 21.16 -8.71 -14.47
CA GLU A 144 20.96 -7.33 -14.08
C GLU A 144 20.90 -7.16 -12.56
N LEU A 145 20.18 -8.05 -11.87
CA LEU A 145 20.14 -8.05 -10.40
C LEU A 145 21.53 -8.25 -9.83
N LYS A 146 22.30 -9.23 -10.33
CA LYS A 146 23.66 -9.50 -9.85
C LYS A 146 24.58 -8.30 -10.09
N ALA A 147 24.46 -7.65 -11.25
CA ALA A 147 25.23 -6.45 -11.55
C ALA A 147 24.88 -5.30 -10.57
N LYS A 148 23.60 -4.98 -10.37
CA LYS A 148 23.19 -3.91 -9.46
C LYS A 148 23.51 -4.20 -7.99
N VAL A 149 23.29 -5.43 -7.54
CA VAL A 149 23.61 -5.86 -6.17
C VAL A 149 25.12 -5.85 -5.92
N SER A 150 25.96 -6.01 -6.93
CA SER A 150 27.43 -5.92 -6.75
C SER A 150 27.92 -4.53 -6.34
N PHE A 151 27.13 -3.48 -6.62
CA PHE A 151 27.38 -2.12 -6.16
C PHE A 151 26.70 -1.80 -4.82
N PHE A 152 25.96 -2.75 -4.25
CA PHE A 152 25.31 -2.57 -2.96
C PHE A 152 26.37 -2.55 -1.86
N PRO A 153 26.36 -1.56 -0.95
CA PRO A 153 27.38 -1.42 0.07
C PRO A 153 27.38 -2.64 1.02
N VAL A 154 28.58 -3.17 1.26
CA VAL A 154 28.81 -4.32 2.17
C VAL A 154 29.02 -3.84 3.62
N THR A 155 29.22 -2.55 3.83
CA THR A 155 29.34 -1.92 5.15
C THR A 155 28.01 -1.32 5.54
N TYR A 156 27.47 -1.78 6.66
CA TYR A 156 26.23 -1.28 7.23
C TYR A 156 26.53 -0.08 8.13
N GLY A 157 25.73 0.98 7.98
CA GLY A 157 25.77 2.19 8.80
C GLY A 157 25.19 1.98 10.20
N ALA A 158 24.68 3.04 10.82
CA ALA A 158 23.96 2.96 12.09
C ALA A 158 22.62 2.23 11.92
N ALA A 159 21.98 1.83 13.03
CA ALA A 159 20.65 1.20 12.98
C ALA A 159 19.59 2.06 12.27
N GLU A 160 19.77 3.38 12.26
CA GLU A 160 18.92 4.36 11.58
C GLU A 160 19.03 4.28 10.04
N ASP A 161 20.12 3.72 9.51
CA ASP A 161 20.35 3.60 8.07
C ASP A 161 19.69 2.34 7.47
N ILE A 162 19.14 1.44 8.30
CA ILE A 162 18.55 0.17 7.86
C ILE A 162 17.40 0.42 6.88
N ASP A 163 16.52 1.38 7.18
CA ASP A 163 15.40 1.71 6.31
C ASP A 163 15.86 2.31 4.97
N HIS A 164 16.94 3.09 4.99
CA HIS A 164 17.54 3.63 3.78
C HIS A 164 18.08 2.51 2.89
N TYR A 165 18.85 1.57 3.45
CA TYR A 165 19.37 0.42 2.72
C TYR A 165 18.29 -0.55 2.26
N SER A 166 17.22 -0.72 3.04
CA SER A 166 16.04 -1.51 2.68
C SER A 166 15.36 -0.95 1.43
N ARG A 167 15.20 0.37 1.35
CA ARG A 167 14.66 1.05 0.15
C ARG A 167 15.55 0.83 -1.07
N ILE A 168 16.87 1.01 -0.94
CA ILE A 168 17.81 0.79 -2.04
C ILE A 168 17.72 -0.66 -2.55
N LEU A 169 17.73 -1.64 -1.65
CA LEU A 169 17.66 -3.05 -2.03
C LEU A 169 16.33 -3.39 -2.71
N ARG A 170 15.22 -2.86 -2.17
CA ARG A 170 13.88 -2.99 -2.76
C ARG A 170 13.86 -2.41 -4.18
N ASP A 171 14.40 -1.21 -4.38
CA ASP A 171 14.41 -0.54 -5.68
C ASP A 171 15.27 -1.30 -6.70
N ILE A 172 16.39 -1.88 -6.27
CA ILE A 172 17.21 -2.76 -7.11
C ILE A 172 16.41 -3.99 -7.56
N ILE A 173 15.72 -4.66 -6.64
CA ILE A 173 14.93 -5.87 -6.93
C ILE A 173 13.77 -5.53 -7.89
N ILE A 174 13.00 -4.49 -7.56
CA ILE A 174 11.82 -4.09 -8.34
C ILE A 174 12.25 -3.62 -9.73
N SER A 175 13.23 -2.71 -9.83
CA SER A 175 13.66 -2.20 -11.14
C SER A 175 14.23 -3.28 -12.05
N SER A 176 15.01 -4.23 -11.51
CA SER A 176 15.51 -5.36 -12.30
C SER A 176 14.38 -6.27 -12.77
N TYR A 177 13.37 -6.52 -11.94
CA TYR A 177 12.19 -7.28 -12.37
C TYR A 177 11.41 -6.54 -13.45
N GLU A 178 11.19 -5.25 -13.28
CA GLU A 178 10.44 -4.42 -14.21
C GLU A 178 11.11 -4.29 -15.57
N ASN A 179 12.44 -4.17 -15.62
CA ASN A 179 13.18 -4.14 -16.88
C ASN A 179 13.11 -5.46 -17.64
N ASN A 180 13.00 -6.59 -16.93
CA ASN A 180 13.01 -7.93 -17.52
C ASN A 180 11.62 -8.58 -17.67
N CYS A 181 10.58 -7.94 -17.13
CA CYS A 181 9.21 -8.44 -17.19
C CYS A 181 8.29 -7.46 -17.93
N VAL A 182 8.52 -7.24 -19.22
CA VAL A 182 7.79 -6.27 -20.05
C VAL A 182 6.28 -6.39 -19.88
N PHE A 183 5.61 -5.24 -19.82
CA PHE A 183 4.16 -5.16 -19.85
C PHE A 183 3.60 -5.81 -21.11
N ARG A 184 2.55 -6.63 -20.95
CA ARG A 184 1.83 -7.25 -22.05
C ARG A 184 0.34 -7.08 -21.86
N LEU A 185 -0.38 -6.84 -22.95
CA LEU A 185 -1.83 -6.86 -22.93
C LEU A 185 -2.31 -8.24 -22.48
N LYS A 186 -3.14 -8.27 -21.44
CA LYS A 186 -3.85 -9.45 -21.00
C LYS A 186 -4.81 -9.88 -22.11
N ARG A 187 -4.43 -10.90 -22.88
CA ARG A 187 -5.33 -11.46 -23.90
C ARG A 187 -6.52 -12.11 -23.18
N PRO A 188 -7.77 -11.84 -23.60
CA PRO A 188 -8.91 -12.57 -23.06
C PRO A 188 -8.67 -14.07 -23.29
N SER A 189 -8.88 -14.88 -22.25
CA SER A 189 -8.87 -16.33 -22.43
C SER A 189 -9.97 -16.66 -23.42
N LYS A 190 -9.63 -17.30 -24.54
CA LYS A 190 -10.65 -17.97 -25.35
C LYS A 190 -11.34 -18.97 -24.42
N GLY A 191 -12.58 -18.67 -24.02
CA GLY A 191 -13.39 -19.62 -23.27
C GLY A 191 -13.37 -20.94 -24.03
N ALA A 192 -13.08 -22.03 -23.33
CA ALA A 192 -13.30 -23.35 -23.90
C ALA A 192 -14.81 -23.47 -24.16
N PRO A 193 -15.24 -23.86 -25.38
CA PRO A 193 -16.63 -24.16 -25.63
C PRO A 193 -16.87 -25.59 -25.12
N TRP A 194 -17.26 -25.71 -23.87
CA TRP A 194 -17.99 -26.87 -23.37
C TRP A 194 -18.79 -26.47 -22.14
#